data_AF-A0A960L3W4-F1
#
_entry.id   AF-A0A960L3W4-F1
#
_cell.length_a   1.000
_cell.length_b   1.000
_cell.length_c   1.000
_cell.angle_alpha   90.00
_cell.angle_beta   90.00
_cell.angle_gamma   90.00
#
_symmetry.space_group_name_H-M   'P 1'
#
loop_
_entity.id
_entity.type
_entity.pdbx_description
1 polymer ?
#
loop_
_entity_poly.entity_id
_entity_poly.type
_entity_poly.pdbx_seq_one_letter_code
_entity_poly.pdbx_strand_id
1 'polypeptide(L)'
;KGKHVYPGFILPVTNLGLTEIGAVKATKDDAETGLINPNIRSISAYNTDSEITPTLRFNGILLAQVTPQGGLVSGLSSIVQLDAWNWEDATVVADDALHINWPNHVQNRFDFSTFTMKKEENKEFQTQVNSIKSLFIDAKNTANSKSQSDNLKLKAVEPVFTSSRKVYVHTDNPV
;
A
#
# COMPACT_ATOMS: atom_id res chain seq x y z
N LYS A 1 -6.84 -9.00 40.40
CA LYS A 1 -7.84 -8.01 40.90
C LYS A 1 -7.18 -6.62 40.81
N GLY A 2 -7.81 -5.63 40.17
CA GLY A 2 -7.18 -4.32 39.91
C GLY A 2 -6.24 -4.28 38.68
N LYS A 3 -6.37 -5.24 37.76
CA LYS A 3 -5.68 -5.26 36.45
C LYS A 3 -6.74 -5.24 35.36
N HIS A 4 -6.40 -4.67 34.21
CA HIS A 4 -7.26 -4.65 33.03
C HIS A 4 -6.74 -5.65 32.01
N VAL A 5 -7.67 -6.38 31.40
CA VAL A 5 -7.39 -7.26 30.26
C VAL A 5 -8.00 -6.60 29.05
N TYR A 6 -7.20 -6.39 28.01
CA TYR A 6 -7.63 -5.83 26.74
C TYR A 6 -7.36 -6.84 25.63
N PRO A 7 -8.17 -6.84 24.55
CA PRO A 7 -7.79 -7.52 23.32
C PRO A 7 -6.50 -6.90 22.77
N GLY A 8 -5.75 -7.69 22.00
CA GLY A 8 -4.64 -7.15 21.23
C GLY A 8 -5.11 -6.09 20.25
N PHE A 9 -4.38 -4.99 20.17
CA PHE A 9 -4.64 -3.93 19.20
C PHE A 9 -4.20 -4.37 17.81
N ILE A 10 -4.89 -3.82 16.82
CA ILE A 10 -4.60 -4.02 15.40
C ILE A 10 -4.02 -2.71 14.89
N LEU A 11 -2.89 -2.80 14.18
CA LEU A 11 -2.26 -1.69 13.49
C LEU A 11 -2.60 -1.77 11.99
N PRO A 12 -3.70 -1.16 11.54
CA PRO A 12 -4.03 -1.11 10.12
C PRO A 12 -3.06 -0.18 9.38
N VAL A 13 -2.85 -0.44 8.09
CA VAL A 13 -2.09 0.42 7.18
C VAL A 13 -0.73 0.87 7.74
N THR A 14 0.24 -0.05 7.77
CA THR A 14 1.60 0.23 8.25
C THR A 14 2.66 -0.30 7.30
N ASN A 15 3.82 0.36 7.24
CA ASN A 15 5.02 -0.11 6.55
C ASN A 15 5.94 -0.94 7.47
N LEU A 16 5.45 -1.38 8.63
CA LEU A 16 6.18 -2.24 9.56
C LEU A 16 6.79 -3.44 8.84
N GLY A 17 8.08 -3.70 9.07
CA GLY A 17 8.78 -4.83 8.47
C GLY A 17 9.10 -4.67 6.98
N LEU A 18 8.67 -3.59 6.32
CA LEU A 18 9.04 -3.29 4.92
C LEU A 18 10.17 -2.27 4.83
N THR A 19 10.20 -1.33 5.76
CA THR A 19 11.19 -0.26 5.82
C THR A 19 11.59 -0.06 7.27
N GLU A 20 12.86 -0.25 7.60
CA GLU A 20 13.32 -0.18 8.98
C GLU A 20 14.55 0.71 9.14
N ILE A 21 14.61 1.36 10.31
CA ILE A 21 15.53 2.39 10.80
C ILE A 21 16.83 2.53 9.99
N GLY A 22 16.96 3.65 9.26
CA GLY A 22 18.22 4.06 8.63
C GLY A 22 18.19 4.19 7.11
N ALA A 23 17.11 3.79 6.43
CA ALA A 23 16.90 4.14 5.03
C ALA A 23 16.58 5.64 4.93
N VAL A 24 17.64 6.43 4.82
CA VAL A 24 17.67 7.83 4.37
C VAL A 24 16.49 8.09 3.46
N LYS A 25 15.65 9.08 3.81
CA LYS A 25 14.61 9.68 2.98
C LYS A 25 14.80 9.35 1.50
N ALA A 26 14.21 8.24 1.05
CA ALA A 26 13.94 8.01 -0.35
C ALA A 26 12.71 8.85 -0.71
N THR A 27 12.73 10.15 -0.39
CA THR A 27 11.70 11.11 -0.80
C THR A 27 11.84 11.44 -2.30
N LYS A 28 12.39 10.53 -3.11
CA LYS A 28 12.54 10.72 -4.55
C LYS A 28 12.74 9.47 -5.40
N ASP A 29 13.24 8.36 -4.84
CA ASP A 29 13.69 7.21 -5.66
C ASP A 29 12.85 5.92 -5.57
N ASP A 30 11.70 5.93 -4.90
CA ASP A 30 10.67 4.90 -5.16
C ASP A 30 9.97 5.10 -6.53
N ALA A 31 10.36 6.14 -7.27
CA ALA A 31 9.88 6.44 -8.61
C ALA A 31 10.47 5.53 -9.71
N GLU A 32 11.53 4.76 -9.43
CA GLU A 32 12.14 3.86 -10.42
C GLU A 32 11.42 2.50 -10.53
N THR A 33 10.62 2.12 -9.54
CA THR A 33 9.75 0.93 -9.62
C THR A 33 8.38 1.38 -10.09
N GLY A 34 8.18 1.42 -11.42
CA GLY A 34 7.03 1.97 -12.16
C GLY A 34 5.74 2.30 -11.38
N LEU A 35 5.10 3.44 -11.68
CA LEU A 35 3.96 3.99 -10.95
C LEU A 35 2.74 3.06 -10.69
N ILE A 36 2.61 1.93 -11.39
CA ILE A 36 1.46 1.02 -11.27
C ILE A 36 1.96 -0.40 -10.98
N ASN A 37 1.90 -0.79 -9.72
CA ASN A 37 2.44 -2.05 -9.21
C ASN A 37 1.40 -2.90 -8.44
N PRO A 38 0.24 -3.24 -9.05
CA PRO A 38 -0.79 -4.00 -8.36
C PRO A 38 -0.34 -5.42 -7.97
N ASN A 39 0.70 -5.96 -8.61
CA ASN A 39 1.21 -7.31 -8.36
C ASN A 39 2.27 -7.39 -7.25
N ILE A 40 2.73 -6.26 -6.71
CA ILE A 40 3.65 -6.27 -5.57
C ILE A 40 2.87 -6.72 -4.34
N ARG A 41 3.40 -7.71 -3.62
CA ARG A 41 2.82 -8.24 -2.39
C ARG A 41 3.71 -7.82 -1.24
N SER A 42 3.16 -7.14 -0.23
CA SER A 42 3.96 -6.74 0.93
C SER A 42 4.50 -7.94 1.71
N ILE A 43 3.75 -9.04 1.75
CA ILE A 43 4.12 -10.18 2.58
C ILE A 43 5.46 -10.80 2.19
N SER A 44 5.83 -10.80 0.90
CA SER A 44 7.13 -11.33 0.46
C SER A 44 8.32 -10.47 0.89
N ALA A 45 8.08 -9.21 1.28
CA ALA A 45 9.09 -8.28 1.74
C ALA A 45 9.01 -8.03 3.26
N TYR A 46 8.09 -8.71 3.96
CA TYR A 46 7.90 -8.50 5.39
C TYR A 46 9.01 -9.17 6.21
N ASN A 47 9.73 -8.36 6.99
CA ASN A 47 10.70 -8.81 7.97
C ASN A 47 10.05 -9.03 9.34
N THR A 48 9.98 -10.28 9.80
CA THR A 48 9.49 -10.64 11.14
C THR A 48 10.42 -10.19 12.26
N ASP A 49 11.72 -10.11 11.98
CA ASP A 49 12.77 -9.76 12.95
C ASP A 49 12.97 -8.23 13.07
N SER A 50 11.93 -7.46 12.75
CA SER A 50 11.97 -6.01 12.85
C SER A 50 12.34 -5.53 14.25
N GLU A 51 13.25 -4.55 14.37
CA GLU A 51 13.57 -3.92 15.66
C GLU A 51 12.35 -3.19 16.28
N ILE A 52 11.39 -2.82 15.44
CA ILE A 52 10.17 -2.12 15.84
C ILE A 52 9.12 -3.09 16.40
N THR A 53 9.08 -4.35 15.92
CA THR A 53 8.07 -5.35 16.32
C THR A 53 8.00 -5.58 17.83
N PRO A 54 9.11 -5.80 18.56
CA PRO A 54 9.07 -5.97 20.03
C PRO A 54 8.45 -4.77 20.75
N THR A 55 8.72 -3.55 20.27
CA THR A 55 8.18 -2.31 20.84
C THR A 55 6.67 -2.20 20.63
N LEU A 56 6.17 -2.55 19.45
CA LEU A 56 4.73 -2.55 19.17
C LEU A 56 3.99 -3.60 19.99
N ARG A 57 4.57 -4.80 20.11
CA ARG A 57 4.03 -5.89 20.94
C ARG A 57 3.95 -5.52 22.40
N PHE A 58 4.99 -4.87 22.94
CA PHE A 58 4.99 -4.39 24.32
C PHE A 58 3.84 -3.40 24.59
N ASN A 59 3.48 -2.60 23.59
CA ASN A 59 2.33 -1.68 23.65
C ASN A 59 0.96 -2.35 23.35
N GLY A 60 0.94 -3.69 23.22
CA GLY A 60 -0.30 -4.46 23.04
C GLY A 60 -0.77 -4.56 21.60
N ILE A 61 0.01 -4.16 20.60
CA ILE A 61 -0.30 -4.39 19.18
C ILE A 61 0.11 -5.82 18.83
N LEU A 62 -0.83 -6.64 18.38
CA LEU A 62 -0.60 -8.06 18.07
C LEU A 62 -0.79 -8.39 16.59
N LEU A 63 -1.57 -7.58 15.88
CA LEU A 63 -1.81 -7.72 14.44
C LEU A 63 -1.42 -6.43 13.73
N ALA A 64 -0.88 -6.56 12.51
CA ALA A 64 -0.56 -5.43 11.66
C ALA A 64 -0.98 -5.70 10.22
N GLN A 65 -1.44 -4.67 9.51
CA GLN A 65 -1.65 -4.74 8.07
C GLN A 65 -0.46 -4.11 7.36
N VAL A 66 0.46 -4.96 6.94
CA VAL A 66 1.70 -4.57 6.26
C VAL A 66 1.36 -4.13 4.84
N THR A 67 1.62 -2.87 4.54
CA THR A 67 1.12 -2.15 3.37
C THR A 67 2.27 -1.59 2.56
N PRO A 68 2.40 -1.94 1.28
CA PRO A 68 3.41 -1.31 0.43
C PRO A 68 3.06 0.16 0.22
N GLN A 69 4.08 1.01 0.15
CA GLN A 69 3.92 2.46 -0.04
C GLN A 69 4.52 2.89 -1.38
N GLY A 70 4.11 4.08 -1.85
CA GLY A 70 4.61 4.66 -3.10
C GLY A 70 3.78 4.30 -4.34
N GLY A 71 4.14 4.91 -5.47
CA GLY A 71 3.42 4.76 -6.75
C GLY A 71 1.97 5.28 -6.73
N LEU A 72 1.30 5.17 -7.88
CA LEU A 72 -0.13 5.43 -8.04
C LEU A 72 -0.96 4.23 -7.57
N VAL A 73 -0.45 3.01 -7.82
CA VAL A 73 -0.96 1.75 -7.26
C VAL A 73 0.20 1.07 -6.55
N SER A 74 0.17 1.06 -5.22
CA SER A 74 1.29 0.62 -4.37
C SER A 74 1.45 -0.89 -4.33
N GLY A 75 0.35 -1.62 -4.46
CA GLY A 75 0.33 -3.09 -4.41
C GLY A 75 -0.62 -3.64 -3.35
N LEU A 76 -0.37 -4.89 -2.97
CA LEU A 76 -1.22 -5.70 -2.11
C LEU A 76 -0.67 -5.71 -0.69
N SER A 77 -1.54 -5.40 0.29
CA SER A 77 -1.24 -5.58 1.70
C SER A 77 -1.66 -6.94 2.22
N SER A 78 -1.06 -7.34 3.33
CA SER A 78 -1.39 -8.58 4.04
C SER A 78 -1.49 -8.30 5.53
N ILE A 79 -2.34 -9.07 6.21
CA ILE A 79 -2.51 -9.00 7.66
C ILE A 79 -1.60 -10.05 8.28
N VAL A 80 -0.75 -9.61 9.20
CA VAL A 80 0.20 -10.46 9.90
C VAL A 80 0.01 -10.38 11.41
N GLN A 81 0.33 -11.48 12.09
CA GLN A 81 0.58 -11.50 13.52
C GLN A 81 2.04 -11.15 13.80
N LEU A 82 2.27 -10.44 14.90
CA LEU A 82 3.60 -9.97 15.29
C LEU A 82 4.40 -11.02 16.09
N ASP A 83 3.82 -12.19 16.33
CA ASP A 83 4.46 -13.30 17.05
C ASP A 83 4.69 -14.48 16.12
N ALA A 84 5.72 -14.38 15.29
CA ALA A 84 6.10 -15.40 14.32
C ALA A 84 7.61 -15.35 14.01
N TRP A 85 8.14 -16.47 13.53
CA TRP A 85 9.56 -16.64 13.17
C TRP A 85 9.88 -16.33 11.70
N ASN A 86 8.89 -16.49 10.82
CA ASN A 86 8.99 -16.21 9.39
C ASN A 86 7.68 -15.56 8.90
N TRP A 87 7.72 -14.98 7.70
CA TRP A 87 6.57 -14.26 7.15
C TRP A 87 5.39 -15.19 6.83
N GLU A 88 5.66 -16.46 6.49
CA GLU A 88 4.61 -17.47 6.22
C GLU A 88 3.76 -17.72 7.47
N ASP A 89 4.40 -17.97 8.61
CA ASP A 89 3.76 -18.19 9.92
C ASP A 89 3.16 -16.90 10.48
N ALA A 90 3.72 -15.75 10.12
CA ALA A 90 3.16 -14.46 10.48
C ALA A 90 1.84 -14.19 9.74
N THR A 91 1.62 -14.79 8.57
CA THR A 91 0.49 -14.45 7.71
C THR A 91 -0.84 -14.94 8.29
N VAL A 92 -1.73 -13.99 8.60
CA VAL A 92 -3.12 -14.30 8.98
C VAL A 92 -4.03 -14.22 7.76
N VAL A 93 -3.88 -13.18 6.94
CA VAL A 93 -4.58 -13.02 5.65
C VAL A 93 -3.61 -12.49 4.61
N ALA A 94 -3.34 -13.28 3.58
CA ALA A 94 -2.51 -12.86 2.45
C ALA A 94 -3.33 -12.03 1.44
N ASP A 95 -2.72 -10.98 0.89
CA ASP A 95 -3.26 -10.16 -0.20
C ASP A 95 -4.69 -9.62 0.02
N ASP A 96 -4.97 -9.15 1.25
CA ASP A 96 -6.29 -8.70 1.70
C ASP A 96 -6.80 -7.48 0.92
N ALA A 97 -5.93 -6.49 0.68
CA ALA A 97 -6.32 -5.25 0.04
C ALA A 97 -5.31 -4.73 -0.98
N LEU A 98 -5.82 -4.14 -2.06
CA LEU A 98 -5.06 -3.35 -3.02
C LEU A 98 -5.03 -1.88 -2.59
N HIS A 99 -3.85 -1.27 -2.56
CA HIS A 99 -3.66 0.12 -2.16
C HIS A 99 -3.43 1.03 -3.37
N ILE A 100 -4.17 2.13 -3.40
CA ILE A 100 -4.12 3.16 -4.44
C ILE A 100 -3.87 4.50 -3.79
N ASN A 101 -2.91 5.25 -4.32
CA ASN A 101 -2.72 6.64 -3.96
C ASN A 101 -3.49 7.50 -4.96
N TRP A 102 -4.56 8.15 -4.50
CA TRP A 102 -5.33 9.03 -5.36
C TRP A 102 -4.47 10.24 -5.72
N PRO A 103 -4.34 10.58 -7.02
CA PRO A 103 -3.52 11.71 -7.43
C PRO A 103 -4.10 13.02 -6.89
N ASN A 104 -3.25 13.92 -6.43
CA ASN A 104 -3.67 15.23 -5.97
C ASN A 104 -3.95 16.15 -7.18
N HIS A 105 -5.06 16.89 -7.13
CA HIS A 105 -5.40 17.90 -8.14
C HIS A 105 -4.46 19.11 -8.09
N VAL A 106 -3.85 19.35 -6.92
CA VAL A 106 -2.95 20.48 -6.66
C VAL A 106 -1.60 19.94 -6.23
N GLN A 107 -0.54 20.47 -6.84
CA GLN A 107 0.84 20.18 -6.46
C GLN A 107 1.50 21.44 -5.90
N ASN A 108 2.37 21.23 -4.92
CA ASN A 108 3.18 22.29 -4.35
C ASN A 108 4.45 22.45 -5.19
N ARG A 109 4.65 23.63 -5.77
CA ARG A 109 5.83 23.97 -6.56
C ARG A 109 6.62 25.09 -5.88
N PHE A 110 7.93 24.88 -5.74
CA PHE A 110 8.81 25.93 -5.24
C PHE A 110 9.04 26.97 -6.34
N ASP A 111 8.73 28.23 -6.03
CA ASP A 111 8.97 29.36 -6.91
C ASP A 111 10.29 30.03 -6.53
N PHE A 112 11.33 29.80 -7.33
CA PHE A 112 12.66 30.38 -7.14
C PHE A 112 12.69 31.91 -7.29
N SER A 113 11.68 32.54 -7.89
CA SER A 113 11.63 33.99 -8.05
C SER A 113 11.14 34.71 -6.78
N THR A 114 10.25 34.07 -6.02
CA THR A 114 9.67 34.64 -4.80
C THR A 114 10.16 33.94 -3.53
N PHE A 115 10.93 32.86 -3.65
CA PHE A 115 11.33 31.98 -2.55
C PHE A 115 10.13 31.48 -1.72
N THR A 116 8.99 31.25 -2.38
CA THR A 116 7.76 30.76 -1.74
C THR A 116 7.27 29.46 -2.36
N MET A 117 6.46 28.71 -1.59
CA MET A 117 5.73 27.56 -2.10
C MET A 117 4.41 28.02 -2.71
N LYS A 118 4.21 27.77 -4.00
CA LYS A 118 2.95 28.03 -4.69
C LYS A 118 2.20 26.73 -4.94
N LYS A 119 0.87 26.80 -4.82
CA LYS A 119 -0.04 25.72 -5.24
C LYS A 119 -0.34 25.91 -6.72
N GLU A 120 0.04 24.92 -7.54
CA GLU A 120 -0.27 24.87 -8.96
C GLU A 120 -1.15 23.65 -9.27
N GLU A 121 -1.95 23.74 -10.32
CA GLU A 121 -2.73 22.60 -10.80
C GLU A 121 -1.81 21.49 -11.31
N ASN A 122 -2.16 20.24 -10.98
CA ASN A 122 -1.42 19.08 -11.45
C ASN A 122 -1.82 18.75 -12.90
N LYS A 123 -0.94 19.07 -13.85
CA LYS A 123 -1.14 18.80 -15.27
C LYS A 123 -1.26 17.31 -15.60
N GLU A 124 -0.71 16.44 -14.77
CA GLU A 124 -0.74 14.98 -14.96
C GLU A 124 -1.93 14.31 -14.29
N PHE A 125 -2.72 15.05 -13.51
CA PHE A 125 -3.85 14.51 -12.73
C PHE A 125 -4.78 13.67 -13.60
N GLN A 126 -5.20 14.20 -14.75
CA GLN A 126 -6.11 13.48 -15.65
C GLN A 126 -5.47 12.21 -16.22
N THR A 127 -4.19 12.26 -16.56
CA THR A 127 -3.43 11.10 -17.08
C THR A 127 -3.29 10.02 -16.01
N GLN A 128 -3.00 10.39 -14.76
CA GLN A 128 -2.91 9.49 -13.62
C GLN A 128 -4.27 8.82 -13.33
N VAL A 129 -5.35 9.61 -13.25
CA VAL A 129 -6.72 9.08 -13.07
C VAL A 129 -7.10 8.13 -14.22
N ASN A 130 -6.79 8.50 -15.47
CA ASN A 130 -7.05 7.64 -16.62
C ASN A 130 -6.27 6.33 -16.55
N SER A 131 -5.03 6.37 -16.06
CA SER A 131 -4.20 5.17 -15.92
C SER A 131 -4.75 4.21 -14.87
N ILE A 132 -5.27 4.72 -13.75
CA ILE A 132 -6.01 3.91 -12.75
C ILE A 132 -7.25 3.30 -13.41
N LYS A 133 -8.06 4.11 -14.11
CA LYS A 133 -9.28 3.64 -14.76
C LYS A 133 -9.00 2.54 -15.78
N SER A 134 -8.00 2.72 -16.63
CA SER A 134 -7.59 1.72 -17.63
C SER A 134 -7.19 0.42 -16.97
N LEU A 135 -6.39 0.45 -15.89
CA LEU A 135 -6.01 -0.76 -15.15
C LEU A 135 -7.24 -1.57 -14.69
N PHE A 136 -8.25 -0.91 -14.11
CA PHE A 136 -9.46 -1.58 -13.65
C PHE A 136 -10.34 -2.07 -14.81
N ILE A 137 -10.44 -1.31 -15.90
CA ILE A 137 -11.18 -1.72 -17.10
C ILE A 137 -10.54 -2.96 -17.71
N ASP A 138 -9.22 -2.95 -17.89
CA ASP A 138 -8.46 -4.06 -18.46
C ASP A 138 -8.55 -5.31 -17.58
N ALA A 139 -8.46 -5.15 -16.26
CA ALA A 139 -8.62 -6.24 -15.31
C ALA A 139 -10.05 -6.82 -15.33
N LYS A 140 -11.07 -5.97 -15.47
CA LYS A 140 -12.47 -6.42 -15.61
C LYS A 140 -12.70 -7.18 -16.92
N ASN A 141 -12.14 -6.70 -18.02
CA ASN A 141 -12.24 -7.35 -19.33
C ASN A 141 -11.57 -8.73 -19.31
N THR A 142 -10.43 -8.82 -18.62
CA THR A 142 -9.69 -10.07 -18.42
C THR A 142 -10.46 -11.04 -17.53
N ALA A 143 -11.05 -10.58 -16.43
CA ALA A 143 -11.88 -11.43 -15.56
C ALA A 143 -13.06 -12.07 -16.30
N ASN A 144 -13.68 -11.35 -17.24
CA ASN A 144 -14.84 -11.83 -18.01
C ASN A 144 -14.46 -12.73 -19.20
N SER A 145 -13.30 -12.46 -19.80
CA SER A 145 -12.78 -13.25 -20.91
C SER A 145 -12.03 -14.43 -20.31
N LYS A 146 -12.58 -15.65 -20.37
CA LYS A 146 -11.96 -16.90 -19.83
C LYS A 146 -10.53 -17.21 -20.33
N SER A 147 -9.92 -16.33 -21.12
CA SER A 147 -8.51 -16.33 -21.45
C SER A 147 -7.70 -15.93 -20.22
N GLN A 148 -6.96 -16.87 -19.66
CA GLN A 148 -5.92 -16.60 -18.67
C GLN A 148 -4.88 -15.67 -19.31
N SER A 149 -4.94 -14.36 -19.01
CA SER A 149 -3.87 -13.46 -19.42
C SER A 149 -2.61 -13.82 -18.63
N ASP A 150 -1.43 -13.79 -19.23
CA ASP A 150 -0.16 -13.95 -18.49
C ASP A 150 0.25 -12.68 -17.72
N ASN A 151 -0.58 -11.64 -17.78
CA ASN A 151 -0.30 -10.36 -17.15
C ASN A 151 -0.57 -10.42 -15.63
N LEU A 152 0.51 -10.54 -14.86
CA LEU A 152 0.48 -10.58 -13.39
C LEU A 152 -0.20 -9.34 -12.78
N LYS A 153 -0.12 -8.17 -13.43
CA LYS A 153 -0.75 -6.94 -12.94
C LYS A 153 -2.27 -7.03 -12.98
N LEU A 154 -2.83 -7.62 -14.02
CA LEU A 154 -4.28 -7.77 -14.17
C LEU A 154 -4.81 -8.87 -13.23
N LYS A 155 -4.12 -10.00 -13.12
CA LYS A 155 -4.44 -11.07 -12.15
C LYS A 155 -4.47 -10.57 -10.71
N ALA A 156 -3.65 -9.59 -10.37
CA ALA A 156 -3.65 -8.98 -9.05
C ALA A 156 -4.84 -8.05 -8.79
N VAL A 157 -5.51 -7.54 -9.83
CA VAL A 157 -6.68 -6.67 -9.69
C VAL A 157 -7.99 -7.44 -9.87
N GLU A 158 -8.00 -8.53 -10.63
CA GLU A 158 -9.19 -9.39 -10.85
C GLU A 158 -9.98 -9.73 -9.56
N PRO A 159 -9.34 -10.12 -8.44
CA PRO A 159 -10.05 -10.48 -7.19
C PRO A 159 -10.85 -9.33 -6.56
N VAL A 160 -10.59 -8.08 -6.96
CA VAL A 160 -11.37 -6.93 -6.51
C VAL A 160 -12.82 -7.03 -6.99
N PHE A 161 -13.04 -7.54 -8.21
CA PHE A 161 -14.37 -7.65 -8.79
C PHE A 161 -15.17 -8.83 -8.21
N THR A 162 -14.49 -9.84 -7.67
CA THR A 162 -15.14 -10.98 -6.98
C THR A 162 -15.39 -10.73 -5.50
N SER A 163 -15.13 -9.50 -5.00
CA SER A 163 -15.23 -9.13 -3.58
C SER A 163 -14.33 -9.94 -2.64
N SER A 164 -13.34 -10.66 -3.18
CA SER A 164 -12.34 -11.39 -2.37
C SER A 164 -11.17 -10.50 -1.97
N ARG A 165 -11.02 -9.33 -2.59
CA ARG A 165 -10.01 -8.33 -2.27
C ARG A 165 -10.61 -6.94 -2.12
N LYS A 166 -10.22 -6.23 -1.07
CA LYS A 166 -10.64 -4.84 -0.84
C LYS A 166 -9.75 -3.87 -1.61
N VAL A 167 -10.23 -2.64 -1.81
CA VAL A 167 -9.42 -1.54 -2.34
C VAL A 167 -9.41 -0.42 -1.33
N TYR A 168 -8.22 0.02 -0.95
CA TYR A 168 -8.02 1.19 -0.10
C TYR A 168 -7.45 2.33 -0.93
N VAL A 169 -8.05 3.51 -0.78
CA VAL A 169 -7.69 4.72 -1.49
C VAL A 169 -7.12 5.72 -0.48
N HIS A 170 -5.85 6.07 -0.65
CA HIS A 170 -5.17 7.09 0.13
C HIS A 170 -5.35 8.44 -0.55
N THR A 171 -5.74 9.47 0.20
CA THR A 171 -5.91 10.82 -0.33
C THR A 171 -5.58 11.85 0.75
N ASP A 172 -4.76 12.85 0.37
CA ASP A 172 -4.36 13.93 1.28
C ASP A 172 -5.30 15.15 1.19
N ASN A 173 -6.07 15.25 0.11
CA ASN A 173 -7.07 16.30 -0.12
C ASN A 173 -8.18 15.74 -1.03
N PRO A 174 -9.22 15.09 -0.48
CA PRO A 174 -10.37 14.68 -1.27
C PRO A 174 -11.10 15.94 -1.74
N VAL A 175 -11.14 16.16 -3.06
CA VAL A 175 -11.97 17.19 -3.71
C VAL A 175 -13.34 16.60 -4.01
#